data_AF-A0A8K0XFR9-F1
#
_entry.id   AF-A0A8K0XFR9-F1
#
_cell.length_a   1.000
_cell.length_b   1.000
_cell.length_c   1.000
_cell.angle_alpha   90.00
_cell.angle_beta   90.00
_cell.angle_gamma   90.00
#
_symmetry.space_group_name_H-M   'P 1'
#
loop_
_entity.id
_entity.type
_entity.pdbx_description
1 polymer ?
#
loop_
_entity_poly.entity_id
_entity_poly.type
_entity_poly.pdbx_seq_one_letter_code
_entity_poly.pdbx_strand_id
1 'polypeptide(L)'
;MASTDEPDANSTASELNGIDQSNLFAYIDRDNVHGLNLAIPEQAKAIIKPWAEREDTTQWADSGVDDQLIIHVPFAQNVRIKSLVLKLGRGDCTPRHLRIYANYPNIVDFADAENTKPHLNISLLEGETGVVDYPLRVAAFASVHSLSLYFGDSTGGDQTRVYYLGFKGDSRTPRKEATKKLDIPAANAADSPLIDRAKQAAGGQQTTAR
;
A
#
# COMPACT_ATOMS: atom_id res chain seq x y z
N MET A 1 35.20 35.51 -16.56
CA MET A 1 35.12 34.05 -16.78
C MET A 1 33.91 33.56 -16.04
N ALA A 2 32.87 33.20 -16.78
CA ALA A 2 31.64 32.62 -16.25
C ALA A 2 31.88 31.12 -16.07
N SER A 3 31.56 30.61 -14.89
CA SER A 3 31.41 29.18 -14.63
C SER A 3 30.05 29.00 -13.97
N THR A 4 29.08 28.70 -14.82
CA THR A 4 27.83 28.03 -14.47
C THR A 4 28.19 26.60 -14.10
N ASP A 5 27.79 26.14 -12.92
CA ASP A 5 27.69 24.71 -12.64
C ASP A 5 26.30 24.44 -12.05
N GLU A 6 25.65 23.44 -12.61
CA GLU A 6 24.23 23.14 -12.48
C GLU A 6 23.86 22.53 -11.12
N PRO A 7 22.62 22.70 -10.64
CA PRO A 7 22.15 22.04 -9.42
C PRO A 7 21.83 20.55 -9.69
N ASP A 8 22.37 19.68 -8.85
CA ASP A 8 22.16 18.23 -8.82
C ASP A 8 20.68 17.83 -8.90
N ALA A 9 20.27 17.35 -10.08
CA ALA A 9 18.93 16.83 -10.37
C ALA A 9 18.72 15.40 -9.82
N ASN A 10 19.12 15.11 -8.58
CA ASN A 10 18.97 13.77 -7.98
C ASN A 10 18.20 13.75 -6.65
N SER A 11 17.58 14.86 -6.23
CA SER A 11 16.85 14.93 -4.95
C SER A 11 15.35 14.66 -5.05
N THR A 12 14.74 14.79 -6.24
CA THR A 12 13.28 14.60 -6.39
C THR A 12 12.86 13.12 -6.36
N ALA A 13 13.67 12.20 -6.87
CA ALA A 13 13.32 10.77 -6.91
C ALA A 13 13.37 10.10 -5.53
N SER A 14 14.22 10.58 -4.62
CA SER A 14 14.34 10.06 -3.26
C SER A 14 13.21 10.56 -2.35
N GLU A 15 12.72 11.77 -2.57
CA GLU A 15 11.58 12.36 -1.84
C GLU A 15 10.23 11.74 -2.26
N LEU A 16 10.07 11.40 -3.54
CA LEU A 16 8.88 10.69 -4.05
C LEU A 16 8.80 9.21 -3.63
N ASN A 17 9.93 8.59 -3.28
CA ASN A 17 9.96 7.18 -2.85
C ASN A 17 9.60 6.96 -1.37
N GLY A 18 9.65 8.01 -0.54
CA GLY A 18 9.39 7.91 0.90
C GLY A 18 7.95 8.16 1.33
N ILE A 19 7.13 8.80 0.50
CA ILE A 19 5.86 9.39 0.96
C ILE A 19 4.65 8.46 0.74
N ASP A 20 4.71 7.51 -0.20
CA ASP A 20 3.51 6.74 -0.59
C ASP A 20 3.69 5.20 -0.68
N GLN A 21 4.91 4.68 -0.51
CA GLN A 21 5.14 3.22 -0.57
C GLN A 21 4.50 2.44 0.58
N SER A 22 3.95 3.14 1.58
CA SER A 22 3.28 2.52 2.71
C SER A 22 1.77 2.49 2.58
N ASN A 23 1.12 3.24 1.69
CA ASN A 23 -0.35 3.29 1.65
C ASN A 23 -0.94 2.13 0.83
N LEU A 24 -1.96 1.45 1.36
CA LEU A 24 -2.60 0.31 0.69
C LEU A 24 -3.90 0.63 -0.06
N PHE A 25 -4.33 1.89 -0.15
CA PHE A 25 -5.60 2.33 -0.76
C PHE A 25 -5.81 1.77 -2.17
N ALA A 26 -4.77 1.79 -3.01
CA ALA A 26 -4.84 1.29 -4.39
C ALA A 26 -5.04 -0.23 -4.49
N TYR A 27 -4.79 -0.98 -3.41
CA TYR A 27 -4.93 -2.44 -3.38
C TYR A 27 -6.25 -2.90 -2.75
N ILE A 28 -7.07 -1.98 -2.23
CA ILE A 28 -8.38 -2.30 -1.66
C ILE A 28 -9.38 -2.51 -2.80
N ASP A 29 -10.08 -3.64 -2.78
CA ASP A 29 -11.20 -3.90 -3.67
C ASP A 29 -12.45 -3.19 -3.14
N ARG A 30 -12.54 -1.89 -3.44
CA ARG A 30 -13.59 -0.99 -2.95
C ARG A 30 -14.99 -1.39 -3.42
N ASP A 31 -15.11 -2.07 -4.55
CA ASP A 31 -16.40 -2.49 -5.08
C ASP A 31 -17.00 -3.62 -4.25
N ASN A 32 -16.14 -4.42 -3.61
CA ASN A 32 -16.52 -5.49 -2.70
C ASN A 32 -16.31 -5.12 -1.22
N VAL A 33 -16.19 -3.84 -0.87
CA VAL A 33 -16.31 -3.42 0.53
C VAL A 33 -17.78 -3.45 0.96
N HIS A 34 -18.04 -4.04 2.13
CA HIS A 34 -19.37 -4.20 2.70
C HIS A 34 -19.37 -3.86 4.18
N GLY A 35 -20.54 -3.54 4.74
CA GLY A 35 -20.71 -3.41 6.18
C GLY A 35 -21.96 -4.11 6.69
N LEU A 36 -21.91 -4.54 7.94
CA LEU A 36 -23.05 -5.08 8.69
C LEU A 36 -23.43 -4.11 9.81
N ASN A 37 -24.74 -3.98 10.04
CA ASN A 37 -25.35 -3.01 10.95
C ASN A 37 -24.95 -1.55 10.66
N LEU A 38 -24.86 -1.18 9.38
CA LEU A 38 -24.72 0.22 8.99
C LEU A 38 -26.09 0.86 8.80
N ALA A 39 -26.23 2.14 9.18
CA ALA A 39 -27.42 2.93 8.90
C ALA A 39 -27.69 3.02 7.39
N ILE A 40 -26.63 3.17 6.60
CA ILE A 40 -26.66 3.17 5.14
C ILE A 40 -25.54 2.22 4.64
N PRO A 41 -25.87 1.06 4.05
CA PRO A 41 -24.87 0.07 3.64
C PRO A 41 -23.78 0.58 2.70
N GLU A 42 -24.12 1.50 1.79
CA GLU A 42 -23.19 2.09 0.81
C GLU A 42 -22.07 2.92 1.47
N GLN A 43 -22.29 3.40 2.70
CA GLN A 43 -21.30 4.19 3.43
C GLN A 43 -20.05 3.41 3.83
N ALA A 44 -20.10 2.06 3.84
CA ALA A 44 -18.93 1.22 4.07
C ALA A 44 -17.77 1.57 3.11
N LYS A 45 -18.11 1.89 1.86
CA LYS A 45 -17.15 2.26 0.82
C LYS A 45 -16.69 3.70 0.96
N ALA A 46 -17.59 4.58 1.39
CA ALA A 46 -17.36 6.02 1.49
C ALA A 46 -16.30 6.40 2.54
N ILE A 47 -16.07 5.55 3.54
CA ILE A 47 -15.01 5.74 4.55
C ILE A 47 -13.62 5.29 4.07
N ILE A 48 -13.53 4.56 2.96
CA ILE A 48 -12.26 4.19 2.33
C ILE A 48 -11.87 5.31 1.36
N LYS A 49 -11.00 6.22 1.82
CA LYS A 49 -10.62 7.42 1.06
C LYS A 49 -9.12 7.44 0.74
N PRO A 50 -8.68 8.23 -0.26
CA PRO A 50 -7.26 8.50 -0.46
C PRO A 50 -6.61 9.12 0.78
N TRP A 51 -5.30 8.94 0.96
CA TRP A 51 -4.56 9.49 2.10
C TRP A 51 -4.72 11.02 2.27
N ALA A 52 -4.84 11.74 1.16
CA ALA A 52 -5.02 13.20 1.18
C ALA A 52 -6.35 13.62 1.81
N GLU A 53 -7.38 12.78 1.71
CA GLU A 53 -8.75 13.03 2.18
C GLU A 53 -9.03 12.42 3.57
N ARG A 54 -8.00 11.90 4.25
CA ARG A 54 -8.17 11.20 5.54
C ARG A 54 -8.78 12.05 6.66
N GLU A 55 -8.64 13.37 6.58
CA GLU A 55 -9.22 14.32 7.54
C GLU A 55 -10.62 14.78 7.15
N ASP A 56 -11.10 14.46 5.95
CA ASP A 56 -12.42 14.84 5.47
C ASP A 56 -13.52 14.07 6.24
N THR A 57 -14.43 14.83 6.85
CA THR A 57 -15.57 14.31 7.62
C THR A 57 -16.91 14.46 6.89
N THR A 58 -16.92 14.86 5.62
CA THR A 58 -18.17 15.01 4.84
C THR A 58 -18.85 13.68 4.53
N GLN A 59 -18.08 12.59 4.54
CA GLN A 59 -18.55 11.22 4.37
C GLN A 59 -18.14 10.39 5.58
N TRP A 60 -19.06 9.59 6.10
CA TRP A 60 -18.89 8.74 7.26
C TRP A 60 -19.79 7.51 7.16
N ALA A 61 -19.54 6.51 8.02
CA ALA A 61 -20.39 5.36 8.23
C ALA A 61 -20.84 5.33 9.69
N ASP A 62 -22.15 5.21 9.89
CA ASP A 62 -22.78 5.08 11.20
C ASP A 62 -23.34 3.68 11.39
N SER A 63 -23.30 3.18 12.63
CA SER A 63 -24.08 2.01 12.99
C SER A 63 -25.59 2.30 12.93
N GLY A 64 -26.37 1.27 12.61
CA GLY A 64 -27.79 1.39 12.27
C GLY A 64 -28.75 1.16 13.43
N VAL A 65 -28.53 0.10 14.23
CA VAL A 65 -29.46 -0.34 15.28
C VAL A 65 -28.92 -0.10 16.68
N ASP A 66 -27.66 -0.47 16.90
CA ASP A 66 -26.93 -0.32 18.15
C ASP A 66 -25.53 0.22 17.86
N ASP A 67 -24.64 0.21 18.84
CA ASP A 67 -23.28 0.73 18.69
C ASP A 67 -22.29 -0.20 17.99
N GLN A 68 -22.71 -1.39 17.57
CA GLN A 68 -21.84 -2.38 16.97
C GLN A 68 -21.90 -2.29 15.46
N LEU A 69 -20.76 -2.31 14.77
CA LEU A 69 -20.75 -2.42 13.32
C LEU A 69 -19.56 -3.24 12.84
N ILE A 70 -19.73 -3.89 11.70
CA ILE A 70 -18.65 -4.65 11.05
C ILE A 70 -18.39 -4.05 9.69
N ILE A 71 -17.13 -3.77 9.37
CA ILE A 71 -16.68 -3.41 8.02
C ILE A 71 -15.82 -4.53 7.45
N HIS A 72 -16.24 -5.09 6.33
CA HIS A 72 -15.45 -6.07 5.58
C HIS A 72 -14.71 -5.39 4.44
N VAL A 73 -13.39 -5.58 4.40
CA VAL A 73 -12.48 -4.99 3.42
C VAL A 73 -11.69 -6.09 2.71
N PRO A 74 -12.05 -6.42 1.47
CA PRO A 74 -11.21 -7.27 0.62
C PRO A 74 -10.09 -6.45 -0.06
N PHE A 75 -9.00 -7.15 -0.38
CA PHE A 75 -7.89 -6.62 -1.15
C PHE A 75 -7.82 -7.33 -2.50
N ALA A 76 -7.56 -6.57 -3.56
CA ALA A 76 -7.44 -7.09 -4.93
C ALA A 76 -6.23 -8.01 -5.12
N GLN A 77 -5.26 -7.94 -4.21
CA GLN A 77 -4.10 -8.82 -4.18
C GLN A 77 -3.66 -9.05 -2.73
N ASN A 78 -2.86 -10.09 -2.52
CA ASN A 78 -2.30 -10.38 -1.20
C ASN A 78 -1.36 -9.26 -0.73
N VAL A 79 -1.66 -8.68 0.43
CA VAL A 79 -0.89 -7.59 1.05
C VAL A 79 -0.33 -8.00 2.39
N ARG A 80 0.74 -7.32 2.81
CA ARG A 80 1.21 -7.31 4.18
C ARG A 80 0.77 -6.01 4.83
N ILE A 81 0.09 -6.10 5.97
CA ILE A 81 -0.40 -4.93 6.70
C ILE A 81 0.51 -4.68 7.91
N LYS A 82 1.00 -3.45 8.02
CA LYS A 82 1.85 -2.96 9.11
C LYS A 82 1.05 -2.14 10.11
N SER A 83 0.08 -1.35 9.64
CA SER A 83 -0.76 -0.56 10.53
C SER A 83 -2.14 -0.30 9.95
N LEU A 84 -3.08 -0.06 10.85
CA LEU A 84 -4.44 0.36 10.56
C LEU A 84 -4.57 1.85 10.89
N VAL A 85 -5.18 2.62 10.00
CA VAL A 85 -5.31 4.06 10.15
C VAL A 85 -6.79 4.43 10.21
N LEU A 86 -7.21 5.08 11.30
CA LEU A 86 -8.62 5.36 11.57
C LEU A 86 -8.85 6.84 11.88
N LYS A 87 -9.98 7.37 11.42
CA LYS A 87 -10.61 8.58 11.98
C LYS A 87 -11.99 8.21 12.45
N LEU A 88 -12.24 8.37 13.74
CA LEU A 88 -13.43 7.89 14.41
C LEU A 88 -14.38 9.04 14.77
N GLY A 89 -15.62 8.67 15.11
CA GLY A 89 -16.59 9.52 15.79
C GLY A 89 -15.99 10.18 17.03
N ARG A 90 -16.63 11.26 17.48
CA ARG A 90 -16.24 11.98 18.70
C ARG A 90 -17.35 11.90 19.74
N GLY A 91 -16.97 12.03 21.00
CA GLY A 91 -17.90 11.97 22.12
C GLY A 91 -18.62 10.62 22.13
N ASP A 92 -19.94 10.66 22.25
CA ASP A 92 -20.80 9.49 22.41
C ASP A 92 -20.68 8.47 21.27
N CYS A 93 -20.31 8.90 20.06
CA CYS A 93 -20.20 8.03 18.89
C CYS A 93 -18.83 7.34 18.73
N THR A 94 -17.91 7.48 19.69
CA THR A 94 -16.53 6.98 19.58
C THR A 94 -16.47 5.51 19.97
N PRO A 95 -16.13 4.56 19.08
CA PRO A 95 -15.97 3.17 19.47
C PRO A 95 -14.73 3.00 20.35
N ARG A 96 -14.84 2.22 21.44
CA ARG A 96 -13.71 1.97 22.35
C ARG A 96 -12.99 0.66 22.08
N HIS A 97 -13.63 -0.27 21.36
CA HIS A 97 -13.05 -1.57 21.06
C HIS A 97 -13.07 -1.89 19.57
N LEU A 98 -11.95 -2.46 19.11
CA LEU A 98 -11.80 -3.01 17.76
C LEU A 98 -11.30 -4.45 17.82
N ARG A 99 -12.02 -5.34 17.15
CA ARG A 99 -11.57 -6.71 16.85
C ARG A 99 -11.32 -6.84 15.36
N ILE A 100 -10.20 -7.45 15.00
CA ILE A 100 -9.77 -7.66 13.61
C ILE A 100 -9.70 -9.16 13.33
N TYR A 101 -10.35 -9.57 12.24
CA TYR A 101 -10.34 -10.93 11.74
C TYR A 101 -9.73 -10.90 10.34
N ALA A 102 -8.62 -11.61 10.13
CA ALA A 102 -7.96 -11.69 8.84
C ALA A 102 -8.26 -13.01 8.13
N ASN A 103 -8.46 -12.95 6.82
CA ASN A 103 -8.64 -14.12 5.95
C ASN A 103 -9.73 -15.10 6.43
N TYR A 104 -10.82 -14.59 6.99
CA TYR A 104 -11.95 -15.45 7.35
C TYR A 104 -12.58 -16.01 6.06
N PRO A 105 -12.98 -17.31 6.01
CA PRO A 105 -13.49 -17.93 4.79
C PRO A 105 -14.73 -17.22 4.21
N ASN A 106 -15.57 -16.66 5.09
CA ASN A 106 -16.76 -15.89 4.74
C ASN A 106 -16.63 -14.46 5.27
N ILE A 107 -17.64 -13.63 5.02
CA ILE A 107 -17.77 -12.36 5.75
C ILE A 107 -18.14 -12.69 7.19
N VAL A 108 -17.37 -12.18 8.15
CA VAL A 108 -17.63 -12.38 9.59
C VAL A 108 -18.92 -11.67 9.96
N ASP A 109 -19.90 -12.41 10.44
CA ASP A 109 -21.10 -11.84 11.07
C ASP A 109 -20.93 -11.69 12.60
N PHE A 110 -21.97 -11.20 13.28
CA PHE A 110 -21.94 -11.00 14.73
C PHE A 110 -21.79 -12.31 15.51
N ALA A 111 -22.42 -13.40 15.05
CA ALA A 111 -22.32 -14.71 15.71
C ALA A 111 -20.93 -15.33 15.50
N ASP A 112 -20.36 -15.22 14.31
CA ASP A 112 -18.98 -15.61 14.00
C ASP A 112 -17.98 -14.81 14.85
N ALA A 113 -18.21 -13.50 15.03
CA ALA A 113 -17.33 -12.63 15.80
C ALA A 113 -17.26 -13.02 17.29
N GLU A 114 -18.35 -13.57 17.84
CA GLU A 114 -18.39 -14.09 19.22
C GLU A 114 -17.71 -15.46 19.37
N ASN A 115 -17.86 -16.32 18.36
CA ASN A 115 -17.36 -17.70 18.40
C ASN A 115 -15.92 -17.85 17.86
N THR A 116 -15.41 -16.85 17.15
CA THR A 116 -14.09 -16.86 16.55
C THR A 116 -13.12 -16.00 17.34
N LYS A 117 -11.92 -16.52 17.60
CA LYS A 117 -10.85 -15.73 18.21
C LYS A 117 -10.35 -14.68 17.20
N PRO A 118 -10.39 -13.38 17.52
CA PRO A 118 -9.85 -12.35 16.63
C PRO A 118 -8.32 -12.44 16.56
N HIS A 119 -7.76 -12.03 15.41
CA HIS A 119 -6.32 -11.92 15.22
C HIS A 119 -5.73 -10.78 16.05
N LEU A 120 -6.51 -9.71 16.21
CA LEU A 120 -6.18 -8.60 17.09
C LEU A 120 -7.45 -8.13 17.80
N ASN A 121 -7.33 -7.86 19.10
CA ASN A 121 -8.34 -7.21 19.90
C ASN A 121 -7.65 -6.08 20.67
N ILE A 122 -8.05 -4.84 20.41
CA ILE A 122 -7.43 -3.64 20.99
C ILE A 122 -8.49 -2.67 21.49
N SER A 123 -8.10 -1.87 22.47
CA SER A 123 -8.82 -0.65 22.85
C SER A 123 -8.39 0.49 21.93
N LEU A 124 -9.36 1.23 21.41
CA LEU A 124 -9.16 2.43 20.62
C LEU A 124 -8.94 3.64 21.55
N LEU A 125 -8.39 4.72 20.98
CA LEU A 125 -8.12 5.93 21.73
C LEU A 125 -9.37 6.82 21.72
N GLU A 126 -9.71 7.35 22.89
CA GLU A 126 -10.85 8.26 23.06
C GLU A 126 -10.40 9.72 22.98
N GLY A 127 -11.28 10.60 22.48
CA GLY A 127 -11.02 12.05 22.45
C GLY A 127 -10.09 12.53 21.33
N GLU A 128 -9.56 11.62 20.51
CA GLU A 128 -8.72 11.97 19.36
C GLU A 128 -9.51 12.75 18.30
N THR A 129 -8.91 13.82 17.80
CA THR A 129 -9.54 14.71 16.81
C THR A 129 -9.06 14.46 15.39
N GLY A 130 -7.82 13.98 15.26
CA GLY A 130 -7.19 13.66 13.99
C GLY A 130 -7.29 12.18 13.64
N VAL A 131 -6.59 11.82 12.58
CA VAL A 131 -6.36 10.43 12.20
C VAL A 131 -5.35 9.77 13.12
N VAL A 132 -5.67 8.57 13.59
CA VAL A 132 -4.84 7.76 14.49
C VAL A 132 -4.27 6.56 13.74
N ASP A 133 -2.99 6.27 13.96
CA ASP A 133 -2.29 5.11 13.42
C ASP A 133 -2.16 4.02 14.50
N TYR A 134 -2.69 2.83 14.23
CA TYR A 134 -2.67 1.66 15.09
C TYR A 134 -1.71 0.61 14.52
N PRO A 135 -0.49 0.49 15.05
CA PRO A 135 0.49 -0.49 14.59
C PRO A 135 -0.02 -1.92 14.81
N LEU A 136 0.11 -2.75 13.78
CA LEU A 136 -0.26 -4.16 13.83
C LEU A 136 1.00 -5.03 13.91
N ARG A 137 0.86 -6.24 14.47
CA ARG A 137 1.94 -7.23 14.44
C ARG A 137 2.08 -7.79 13.03
N VAL A 138 3.07 -7.28 12.28
CA VAL A 138 3.34 -7.65 10.88
C VAL A 138 3.36 -9.17 10.64
N ALA A 139 3.87 -9.97 11.58
CA ALA A 139 3.90 -11.43 11.45
C ALA A 139 2.50 -12.05 11.35
N ALA A 140 1.51 -11.51 12.08
CA ALA A 140 0.12 -11.99 12.05
C ALA A 140 -0.64 -11.51 10.80
N PHE A 141 -0.16 -10.43 10.17
CA PHE A 141 -0.80 -9.80 9.00
C PHE A 141 0.15 -9.78 7.79
N ALA A 142 0.99 -10.80 7.65
CA ALA A 142 2.01 -10.89 6.60
C ALA A 142 1.44 -11.24 5.21
N SER A 143 0.24 -11.82 5.19
CA SER A 143 -0.46 -12.30 3.99
C SER A 143 -1.95 -12.14 4.23
N VAL A 144 -2.52 -11.03 3.78
CA VAL A 144 -3.92 -10.66 3.97
C VAL A 144 -4.60 -10.51 2.61
N HIS A 145 -5.71 -11.21 2.43
CA HIS A 145 -6.61 -11.10 1.29
C HIS A 145 -7.89 -10.35 1.65
N SER A 146 -8.33 -10.45 2.91
CA SER A 146 -9.48 -9.71 3.44
C SER A 146 -9.34 -9.48 4.95
N LEU A 147 -9.95 -8.40 5.42
CA LEU A 147 -10.13 -8.09 6.83
C LEU A 147 -11.60 -7.84 7.16
N SER A 148 -12.06 -8.35 8.30
CA SER A 148 -13.29 -7.91 8.94
C SER A 148 -12.95 -7.14 10.20
N LEU A 149 -13.45 -5.92 10.30
CA LEU A 149 -13.22 -4.99 11.41
C LEU A 149 -14.52 -4.84 12.19
N TYR A 150 -14.54 -5.36 13.40
CA TYR A 150 -15.67 -5.28 14.31
C TYR A 150 -15.43 -4.14 15.31
N PHE A 151 -16.24 -3.09 15.21
CA PHE A 151 -16.24 -1.95 16.13
C PHE A 151 -17.41 -2.09 17.10
N GLY A 152 -17.20 -1.66 18.34
CA GLY A 152 -18.28 -1.57 19.32
C GLY A 152 -17.83 -0.93 20.63
N ASP A 153 -18.71 -0.98 21.61
CA ASP A 153 -18.54 -0.37 22.92
C ASP A 153 -18.27 1.14 22.81
N SER A 154 -19.17 1.83 22.12
CA SER A 154 -19.12 3.27 21.96
C SER A 154 -19.20 3.98 23.31
N THR A 155 -18.59 5.16 23.44
CA THR A 155 -18.61 5.93 24.69
C THR A 155 -20.04 6.26 25.16
N GLY A 156 -20.97 6.52 24.23
CA GLY A 156 -22.38 6.80 24.52
C GLY A 156 -23.27 5.56 24.59
N GLY A 157 -22.84 4.43 24.03
CA GLY A 157 -23.56 3.16 24.03
C GLY A 157 -24.62 2.99 22.93
N ASP A 158 -24.95 4.06 22.19
CA ASP A 158 -26.07 4.04 21.24
C ASP A 158 -25.63 3.93 19.76
N GLN A 159 -24.47 4.48 19.41
CA GLN A 159 -24.03 4.58 18.01
C GLN A 159 -22.51 4.59 17.90
N THR A 160 -21.98 3.97 16.84
CA THR A 160 -20.58 4.09 16.44
C THR A 160 -20.49 4.84 15.11
N ARG A 161 -19.55 5.78 15.01
CA ARG A 161 -19.24 6.51 13.77
C ARG A 161 -17.79 6.30 13.34
N VAL A 162 -17.58 6.14 12.03
CA VAL A 162 -16.26 6.07 11.39
C VAL A 162 -16.21 7.04 10.22
N TYR A 163 -15.18 7.90 10.15
CA TYR A 163 -15.00 8.86 9.04
C TYR A 163 -13.98 8.38 8.01
N TYR A 164 -12.93 7.68 8.47
CA TYR A 164 -11.85 7.21 7.62
C TYR A 164 -11.35 5.86 8.09
N LEU A 165 -11.12 4.97 7.12
CA LEU A 165 -10.50 3.68 7.30
C LEU A 165 -9.44 3.48 6.20
N GLY A 166 -8.19 3.33 6.61
CA GLY A 166 -7.07 3.06 5.71
C GLY A 166 -6.07 2.09 6.31
N PHE A 167 -5.16 1.61 5.49
CA PHE A 167 -4.14 0.65 5.90
C PHE A 167 -2.77 1.07 5.39
N LYS A 168 -1.75 0.84 6.20
CA LYS A 168 -0.36 0.95 5.75
C LYS A 168 0.32 -0.41 5.70
N GLY A 169 1.19 -0.63 4.73
CA GLY A 169 1.79 -1.93 4.48
C GLY A 169 2.65 -1.99 3.22
N ASP A 170 2.83 -3.19 2.71
CA ASP A 170 3.46 -3.43 1.40
C ASP A 170 2.68 -4.50 0.64
N SER A 171 2.63 -4.34 -0.67
CA SER A 171 2.07 -5.35 -1.56
C SER A 171 3.19 -6.28 -2.01
N ARG A 172 2.94 -7.60 -2.03
CA ARG A 172 3.92 -8.59 -2.51
C ARG A 172 3.91 -8.66 -4.03
N THR A 173 4.19 -7.55 -4.72
CA THR A 173 4.54 -7.62 -6.14
C THR A 173 6.02 -7.97 -6.25
N PRO A 174 6.41 -9.04 -6.99
CA PRO A 174 7.81 -9.21 -7.35
C PRO A 174 8.22 -7.96 -8.14
N ARG A 175 9.21 -7.24 -7.64
CA ARG A 175 9.84 -6.12 -8.32
C ARG A 175 10.23 -6.61 -9.71
N LYS A 176 9.53 -6.19 -10.77
CA LYS A 176 10.13 -6.19 -12.11
C LYS A 176 11.26 -5.19 -11.99
N GLU A 177 12.48 -5.69 -11.83
CA GLU A 177 13.66 -4.89 -12.05
C GLU A 177 13.48 -4.23 -13.40
N ALA A 178 13.32 -2.90 -13.39
CA ALA A 178 13.43 -2.11 -14.59
C ALA A 178 14.83 -2.38 -15.10
N THR A 179 14.92 -3.25 -16.11
CA THR A 179 16.14 -3.47 -16.88
C THR A 179 16.47 -2.09 -17.43
N LYS A 180 17.39 -1.37 -16.78
CA LYS A 180 18.10 -0.26 -17.43
C LYS A 180 18.75 -0.91 -18.64
N LYS A 181 18.10 -0.79 -19.80
CA LYS A 181 18.77 -0.98 -21.08
C LYS A 181 19.91 0.03 -21.05
N LEU A 182 21.11 -0.47 -20.76
CA LEU A 182 22.34 0.23 -21.03
C LEU A 182 22.39 0.35 -22.54
N ASP A 183 21.91 1.48 -23.05
CA ASP A 183 22.01 1.83 -24.46
C ASP A 183 23.50 2.07 -24.72
N ILE A 184 24.18 1.08 -25.31
CA ILE A 184 25.54 1.26 -25.80
C ILE A 184 25.36 1.91 -27.17
N PRO A 185 25.79 3.17 -27.39
CA PRO A 185 25.71 3.76 -28.72
C PRO A 185 26.62 2.96 -29.65
N ALA A 186 26.02 2.28 -30.62
CA ALA A 186 26.75 1.67 -31.72
C ALA A 186 27.33 2.80 -32.60
N ALA A 187 28.59 3.14 -32.40
CA ALA A 187 29.32 4.02 -33.30
C ALA A 187 29.76 3.23 -34.54
N ASN A 188 29.02 3.45 -35.63
CA ASN A 188 29.46 3.43 -37.03
C ASN A 188 29.95 2.10 -37.63
N ALA A 189 29.01 1.38 -38.25
CA ALA A 189 29.30 0.57 -39.42
C ALA A 189 29.29 1.46 -40.68
N ALA A 190 30.17 1.11 -41.63
CA ALA A 190 30.26 1.55 -43.03
C ALA A 190 31.07 2.84 -43.31
N ASP A 191 32.32 2.67 -43.77
CA ASP A 191 32.57 2.66 -45.23
C ASP A 191 33.93 2.01 -45.56
N SER A 192 33.93 1.08 -46.52
CA SER A 192 35.13 0.57 -47.20
C SER A 192 35.25 1.28 -48.58
N PRO A 193 36.43 1.32 -49.20
CA PRO A 193 36.70 0.24 -50.14
C PRO A 193 38.15 -0.28 -50.14
N LEU A 194 38.22 -1.57 -50.45
CA LEU A 194 39.39 -2.37 -50.77
C LEU A 194 40.19 -1.78 -51.93
N ILE A 195 41.50 -1.62 -51.75
CA ILE A 195 42.45 -1.57 -52.87
C ILE A 195 43.52 -2.63 -52.62
N ASP A 196 43.33 -3.75 -53.33
CA ASP A 196 44.30 -4.80 -53.57
C ASP A 196 45.33 -4.31 -54.60
N ARG A 197 46.64 -4.42 -54.29
CA ARG A 197 47.74 -4.82 -55.20
C ARG A 197 49.12 -4.50 -54.63
N ALA A 198 49.80 -5.53 -54.11
CA ALA A 198 51.21 -5.78 -54.36
C ALA A 198 51.59 -7.19 -53.88
N LYS A 199 51.52 -8.16 -54.79
CA LYS A 199 52.28 -9.42 -54.70
C LYS A 199 53.65 -9.20 -55.36
N GLN A 200 54.64 -9.95 -54.85
CA GLN A 200 55.99 -10.21 -55.36
C GLN A 200 57.04 -9.12 -55.03
N ALA A 201 58.25 -9.44 -54.54
CA ALA A 201 58.99 -10.70 -54.59
C ALA A 201 60.08 -10.81 -53.49
N ALA A 202 60.42 -12.08 -53.22
CA ALA A 202 61.77 -12.64 -53.05
C ALA A 202 62.58 -12.45 -51.74
N GLY A 203 62.92 -13.61 -51.16
CA GLY A 203 64.16 -13.92 -50.44
C GLY A 203 64.23 -13.37 -49.01
N GLY A 204 64.61 -14.12 -47.97
CA GLY A 204 65.27 -15.40 -47.88
C GLY A 204 66.05 -15.41 -46.55
N GLN A 205 66.13 -16.58 -45.93
CA GLN A 205 67.06 -17.00 -44.87
C GLN A 205 66.79 -16.65 -43.38
N GLN A 206 66.77 -17.76 -42.65
CA GLN A 206 66.98 -17.97 -41.21
C GLN A 206 68.31 -17.34 -40.72
N THR A 207 68.43 -17.02 -39.43
CA THR A 207 69.23 -17.79 -38.43
C THR A 207 69.31 -17.10 -37.06
N THR A 208 69.03 -17.90 -36.03
CA THR A 208 69.72 -18.05 -34.72
C THR A 208 69.80 -16.90 -33.71
N ALA A 209 69.27 -17.24 -32.54
CA ALA A 209 69.59 -16.73 -31.22
C ALA A 209 71.09 -16.84 -30.86
N ARG A 210 71.53 -15.91 -30.01
CA ARG A 210 72.36 -16.17 -28.83
C ARG A 210 72.08 -15.12 -27.78
#